data_AF-A0AAU7JJV2-F1
#
_entry.id   AF-A0AAU7JJV2-F1
#
_cell.length_a   1.000
_cell.length_b   1.000
_cell.length_c   1.000
_cell.angle_alpha   90.00
_cell.angle_beta   90.00
_cell.angle_gamma   90.00
#
_symmetry.space_group_name_H-M   'P 1'
#
loop_
_entity.id
_entity.type
_entity.pdbx_description
1 polymer ?
#
loop_
_entity_poly.entity_id
_entity_poly.type
_entity_poly.pdbx_seq_one_letter_code
_entity_poly.pdbx_strand_id
1 'polypeptide(L)' 'MDIRFMIWLDRPTIVVSGQAYVMAGLRLPWTRASVHDMDSVELLSETEFRQRFAGWAIPPIPDAVLERRSHAA' A
#
# COMPACT_ATOMS: atom_id res chain seq x y z
N MET A 1 -6.30 5.33 12.56
CA MET A 1 -6.02 5.39 11.11
C MET A 1 -6.27 4.00 10.56
N ASP A 2 -7.13 3.85 9.55
CA ASP A 2 -7.39 2.55 8.93
C ASP A 2 -6.32 2.31 7.85
N ILE A 3 -5.44 1.34 8.09
CA ILE A 3 -4.47 0.84 7.10
C ILE A 3 -4.91 -0.56 6.72
N ARG A 4 -5.00 -0.84 5.42
CA ARG A 4 -5.23 -2.19 4.91
C ARG A 4 -4.09 -2.61 4.01
N PHE A 5 -3.65 -3.85 4.19
CA PHE A 5 -2.66 -4.48 3.32
C PHE A 5 -3.41 -5.34 2.31
N MET A 6 -3.03 -5.25 1.04
CA MET A 6 -3.68 -5.99 -0.02
C MET A 6 -2.73 -6.28 -1.18
N ILE A 7 -3.18 -7.14 -2.07
CA ILE A 7 -2.52 -7.41 -3.34
C ILE A 7 -3.40 -6.89 -4.45
N TRP A 8 -2.81 -6.17 -5.39
CA TRP A 8 -3.44 -5.75 -6.63
C TRP A 8 -2.52 -6.10 -7.79
N LEU A 9 -2.98 -6.97 -8.70
CA LEU A 9 -2.20 -7.46 -9.85
C LEU A 9 -0.79 -7.96 -9.46
N ASP A 10 -0.71 -8.78 -8.41
CA ASP A 10 0.54 -9.30 -7.80
C ASP A 10 1.50 -8.24 -7.25
N ARG A 11 1.01 -7.02 -7.05
CA ARG A 11 1.82 -5.91 -6.51
C ARG A 11 1.47 -5.66 -5.04
N PRO A 12 2.49 -5.44 -4.18
CA PRO A 12 2.27 -4.96 -2.83
C PRO A 12 1.47 -3.66 -2.87
N THR A 13 0.33 -3.66 -2.19
CA THR A 13 -0.61 -2.54 -2.18
C THR A 13 -1.06 -2.26 -0.76
N ILE A 14 -1.13 -0.98 -0.40
CA ILE A 14 -1.70 -0.55 0.88
C ILE A 14 -2.79 0.48 0.63
N VAL A 15 -3.85 0.44 1.43
CA VAL A 15 -4.87 1.48 1.44
C VAL A 15 -4.77 2.25 2.76
N VAL A 16 -4.59 3.57 2.64
CA VAL A 16 -4.52 4.49 3.77
C VAL A 16 -5.54 5.59 3.52
N SER A 17 -6.51 5.74 4.42
CA SER A 17 -7.57 6.76 4.31
C SER A 17 -8.35 6.73 2.99
N GLY A 18 -8.63 5.53 2.47
CA GLY A 18 -9.34 5.34 1.19
C GLY A 18 -8.50 5.62 -0.06
N GLN A 19 -7.20 5.89 0.08
CA GLN A 19 -6.27 6.04 -1.02
C GLN A 19 -5.40 4.79 -1.13
N ALA A 20 -5.35 4.19 -2.33
CA ALA A 20 -4.49 3.06 -2.61
C ALA A 20 -3.09 3.54 -3.01
N TYR A 21 -2.07 2.87 -2.49
CA TYR A 21 -0.68 3.06 -2.86
C TYR A 21 -0.13 1.70 -3.28
N VAL A 22 0.36 1.62 -4.52
CA VAL A 22 0.92 0.41 -5.12
C VAL A 22 2.42 0.56 -5.29
N MET A 23 3.14 -0.54 -5.15
CA MET A 23 4.54 -0.61 -5.54
C MET A 23 4.66 -1.07 -6.99
N ALA A 24 5.20 -0.22 -7.87
CA ALA A 24 5.28 -0.52 -9.29
C ALA A 24 6.33 -1.59 -9.66
N GLY A 25 7.22 -1.94 -8.72
CA GLY A 25 8.28 -2.94 -8.88
C GLY A 25 9.18 -2.98 -7.65
N LEU A 26 10.05 -3.99 -7.58
CA LEU A 26 11.00 -4.16 -6.48
C LEU A 26 11.82 -2.88 -6.27
N ARG A 27 11.80 -2.34 -5.05
CA ARG A 27 12.55 -1.13 -4.63
C ARG A 27 12.12 0.18 -5.32
N LEU A 28 11.01 0.19 -6.05
CA LEU A 28 10.42 1.43 -6.56
C LEU A 28 9.59 2.12 -5.49
N PRO A 29 9.44 3.45 -5.55
CA PRO A 29 8.62 4.17 -4.59
C PRO A 29 7.15 3.77 -4.67
N TRP A 30 6.46 3.91 -3.54
CA TRP A 30 5.01 3.80 -3.46
C TRP A 30 4.36 4.85 -4.36
N THR A 31 3.53 4.39 -5.29
CA THR A 31 2.82 5.23 -6.25
C THR A 31 1.34 5.20 -5.91
N ARG A 32 0.70 6.38 -5.83
CA ARG A 32 -0.74 6.47 -5.57
C ARG A 32 -1.50 5.90 -6.77
N ALA A 33 -2.39 4.94 -6.52
CA ALA A 33 -3.26 4.34 -7.52
C ALA A 33 -4.67 4.93 -7.43
N SER A 34 -5.36 4.98 -8.58
CA SER A 34 -6.78 5.29 -8.63
C SER A 34 -7.56 4.04 -8.22
N VAL A 35 -8.43 4.18 -7.21
CA VAL A 35 -9.26 3.10 -6.65
C VAL A 35 -10.42 2.68 -7.57
N HIS A 36 -10.64 3.39 -8.68
CA HIS A 36 -11.77 3.13 -9.58
C HIS A 36 -11.63 1.85 -10.42
N ASP A 37 -10.43 1.26 -10.51
CA ASP A 37 -10.14 0.10 -11.37
C ASP A 37 -9.57 -1.11 -10.59
N MET A 38 -9.83 -1.19 -9.28
CA MET A 38 -9.30 -2.27 -8.43
C MET A 38 -10.20 -3.52 -8.48
N ASP A 39 -10.35 -4.10 -9.67
CA ASP A 39 -10.96 -5.42 -9.84
C ASP A 39 -9.92 -6.50 -9.45
N SER A 40 -10.28 -7.39 -8.52
CA SER A 40 -9.41 -8.39 -7.87
C SER A 40 -8.44 -7.81 -6.82
N VAL A 41 -8.95 -7.68 -5.59
CA VAL A 41 -8.18 -7.35 -4.40
C VAL A 41 -8.26 -8.48 -3.37
N GLU A 42 -7.12 -9.05 -3.00
CA GLU A 42 -7.00 -9.93 -1.85
C GLU A 42 -6.56 -9.09 -0.65
N LEU A 43 -7.39 -9.05 0.40
CA LEU A 43 -7.03 -8.41 1.67
C LEU A 43 -6.14 -9.35 2.48
N LEU A 44 -5.04 -8.81 3.00
CA LEU A 44 -4.09 -9.53 3.83
C LEU A 44 -3.99 -8.88 5.21
N SER A 45 -3.70 -9.68 6.23
CA SER A 45 -3.10 -9.15 7.44
C SER A 45 -1.70 -8.59 7.16
N GLU A 46 -1.20 -7.74 8.06
CA GLU A 46 0.17 -7.22 7.95
C GLU A 46 1.21 -8.36 7.92
N THR A 47 1.02 -9.39 8.76
CA THR A 47 1.93 -10.53 8.84
C THR A 47 1.94 -11.33 7.53
N GLU A 48 0.78 -11.65 6.97
CA GLU A 48 0.68 -12.36 5.68
C GLU A 48 1.29 -11.54 4.55
N PHE A 49 1.05 -10.23 4.54
CA PHE A 49 1.64 -9.31 3.58
C PHE A 49 3.17 -9.33 3.66
N ARG A 50 3.73 -9.19 4.86
CA ARG A 50 5.19 -9.22 5.07
C ARG A 50 5.80 -10.57 4.74
N GLN A 51 5.13 -11.68 5.06
CA GLN A 51 5.60 -13.02 4.74
C GLN A 51 5.60 -13.27 3.23
N ARG A 52 4.50 -12.93 2.55
CA ARG A 52 4.36 -13.12 1.10
C ARG A 52 5.36 -12.29 0.31
N PHE A 53 5.68 -11.09 0.80
CA PHE A 53 6.65 -10.20 0.20
C PHE A 53 8.00 -10.18 0.96
N ALA A 54 8.35 -11.22 1.72
CA ALA A 54 9.57 -11.23 2.54
C ALA A 54 10.87 -11.11 1.72
N GLY A 55 10.85 -11.60 0.47
CA GLY A 55 11.96 -11.44 -0.48
C GLY A 55 12.02 -10.05 -1.14
N TRP A 56 11.02 -9.21 -0.92
CA TRP A 56 10.97 -7.85 -1.44
C TRP A 56 11.58 -6.90 -0.41
N ALA A 57 12.44 -6.01 -0.88
CA ALA A 57 12.88 -4.87 -0.09
C ALA A 57 11.76 -3.81 -0.07
N ILE A 58 10.67 -4.10 0.64
CA ILE A 58 9.52 -3.20 0.77
C ILE A 58 9.97 -1.97 1.56
N PRO A 59 10.04 -0.77 0.95
CA PRO A 59 10.38 0.44 1.68
C PRO A 59 9.28 0.77 2.68
N PRO A 60 9.63 1.40 3.82
CA PRO A 60 8.63 1.90 4.76
C PRO A 60 7.66 2.84 4.05
N ILE A 61 6.44 2.90 4.57
CA ILE A 61 5.44 3.86 4.07
C ILE A 61 6.02 5.27 4.29
N PRO A 62 6.11 6.13 3.25
CA PRO A 62 6.70 7.44 3.42
C PRO A 62 5.95 8.27 4.47
N ASP A 63 6.66 8.98 5.33
CA ASP A 63 6.03 9.82 6.38
C ASP A 63 5.09 10.86 5.77
N ALA A 64 5.40 11.42 4.60
CA ALA A 64 4.50 12.32 3.88
C ALA A 64 3.12 11.71 3.51
N VAL A 65 3.02 10.38 3.42
CA VAL A 65 1.75 9.64 3.24
C VAL A 65 1.01 9.48 4.56
N LEU A 66 1.74 9.37 5.67
CA LEU A 66 1.21 9.27 7.04
C LEU A 66 0.81 10.65 7.61
N GLU A 67 1.58 11.70 7.29
CA GLU A 67 1.49 13.07 7.80
C GLU A 67 0.53 13.98 7.03
N ARG A 68 0.08 13.59 5.82
CA ARG A 68 -0.95 14.31 5.04
C ARG A 68 -2.33 14.43 5.74
N ARG A 69 -2.39 14.06 7.02
CA ARG A 69 -3.50 14.22 7.97
C ARG A 69 -3.33 15.37 8.96
N SER A 70 -2.15 15.99 9.10
CA SER A 70 -1.95 17.00 10.15
C SER A 70 -2.23 18.44 9.70
N HIS A 71 -2.34 18.71 8.39
CA HIS A 71 -2.45 20.07 7.84
C HIS A 71 -3.77 20.35 7.11
N ALA A 72 -4.73 19.43 7.17
CA ALA A 72 -6.07 19.59 6.57
C ALA A 72 -7.19 19.71 7.64
N ALA A 73 -6.82 20.17 8.84
CA ALA A 73 -7.73 20.47 9.96
C ALA A 73 -7.93 21.98 10.11
#